data_AF-A0ABD3N0G5-F1
#
_entry.id   AF-A0ABD3N0G5-F1
#
_cell.length_a   1.000
_cell.length_b   1.000
_cell.length_c   1.000
_cell.angle_alpha   90.00
_cell.angle_beta   90.00
_cell.angle_gamma   90.00
#
_symmetry.space_group_name_H-M   'P 1'
#
loop_
_entity.id
_entity.type
_entity.pdbx_description
1 polymer ?
#
loop_
_entity_poly.entity_id
_entity_poly.type
_entity_poly.pdbx_seq_one_letter_code
_entity_poly.pdbx_strand_id
1 'polypeptide(L)'
;MGILASRYSRTSALICVGLSQSSAPCRAFACGVVNRPAATRLVPRGLSSYGINRYIDSKFFYQNRTWRQRYVLPVQHSTVSCDESAIASKWKFISDDDNTSASPRQRDSLIKNILVCGDGDLSYCAEIAPELERLGIELFATVLEEEDIHNRVYHYSRSNADIIASSGQTVMFGVDATTLSTYFGNETINTRFDRIQFNFPHWKGKANNRYNRQLLNDFLQSASTVLSPGGEIHVALCDGQGGCSATSLLEWRGSWTASLFAGEHGLLLARVSPYEAQYRLSSHRGVDRPFNLGNNPQMHVFVKPDGIISAPRDIQLCCRHELHINITNENEAAIDQMVVGDAIKDIIQSNCVPAGIRVEVPARQILEINEAHGSSRVAVFLVAYCSEGYHLTRTMADQWRELAESEVSKYVPLRENRRGRTVSHPFPYPALHPEIKYHTTGEKTNS
;
A
#
# COMPACT_ATOMS: atom_id res chain seq x y z
N MET A 1 32.29 8.54 -45.02
CA MET A 1 31.58 8.70 -46.32
C MET A 1 31.13 7.33 -46.80
N GLY A 2 29.82 7.17 -47.12
CA GLY A 2 29.19 6.06 -47.86
C GLY A 2 29.16 4.69 -47.15
N ILE A 3 28.06 4.16 -46.59
CA ILE A 3 26.75 3.70 -47.13
C ILE A 3 26.87 2.54 -48.14
N LEU A 4 26.37 1.34 -47.75
CA LEU A 4 25.58 0.34 -48.51
C LEU A 4 25.56 -0.98 -47.67
N ALA A 5 24.53 -1.33 -46.90
CA ALA A 5 23.16 -1.76 -47.23
C ALA A 5 23.06 -3.00 -48.14
N SER A 6 22.62 -4.13 -47.57
CA SER A 6 21.88 -5.18 -48.29
C SER A 6 21.17 -6.12 -47.30
N ARG A 7 19.85 -5.95 -47.19
CA ARG A 7 18.89 -6.86 -46.55
C ARG A 7 18.56 -8.00 -47.52
N TYR A 8 18.39 -9.22 -47.01
CA TYR A 8 17.64 -10.27 -47.71
C TYR A 8 16.28 -10.49 -47.05
N SER A 9 15.25 -10.41 -47.89
CA SER A 9 13.83 -10.67 -47.65
C SER A 9 13.50 -12.13 -47.95
N ARG A 10 12.52 -12.71 -47.24
CA ARG A 10 11.55 -13.67 -47.80
C ARG A 10 10.29 -13.78 -46.93
N THR A 11 9.20 -13.26 -47.48
CA THR A 11 7.78 -13.67 -47.35
C THR A 11 7.61 -15.13 -47.86
N SER A 12 6.62 -15.97 -47.53
CA SER A 12 5.15 -15.84 -47.52
C SER A 12 4.46 -17.11 -46.96
N ALA A 13 3.23 -16.90 -46.47
CA ALA A 13 1.98 -17.68 -46.70
C ALA A 13 1.62 -19.01 -45.99
N LEU A 14 0.42 -18.91 -45.39
CA LEU A 14 -0.63 -19.88 -45.02
C LEU A 14 -0.80 -21.12 -45.91
N ILE A 15 -1.22 -22.24 -45.29
CA ILE A 15 -2.24 -23.16 -45.82
C ILE A 15 -3.13 -23.71 -44.68
N CYS A 16 -4.45 -23.55 -44.84
CA CYS A 16 -5.55 -24.21 -44.11
C CYS A 16 -5.75 -25.66 -44.58
N VAL A 17 -6.18 -26.56 -43.69
CA VAL A 17 -7.05 -27.69 -44.04
C VAL A 17 -8.06 -27.92 -42.91
N GLY A 18 -9.35 -27.93 -43.26
CA GLY A 18 -10.46 -28.27 -42.38
C GLY A 18 -11.15 -29.58 -42.76
N LEU A 19 -12.39 -29.71 -42.24
CA LEU A 19 -13.42 -30.75 -42.40
C LEU A 19 -13.45 -31.81 -41.28
N SER A 20 -14.58 -32.27 -40.73
CA SER A 20 -16.00 -31.85 -40.81
C SER A 20 -16.85 -32.76 -39.89
N GLN A 21 -17.88 -32.16 -39.25
CA GLN A 21 -19.25 -32.66 -38.97
C GLN A 21 -19.53 -33.91 -38.10
N SER A 22 -20.37 -33.74 -37.06
CA SER A 22 -21.75 -34.30 -36.92
C SER A 22 -22.34 -33.98 -35.53
N SER A 23 -23.38 -33.14 -35.42
CA SER A 23 -24.81 -33.49 -35.17
C SER A 23 -25.26 -33.59 -33.69
N ALA A 24 -26.30 -32.82 -33.37
CA ALA A 24 -27.08 -32.58 -32.12
C ALA A 24 -27.69 -33.87 -31.47
N PRO A 25 -28.42 -33.88 -30.31
CA PRO A 25 -29.35 -32.84 -29.81
C PRO A 25 -29.52 -32.63 -28.29
N CYS A 26 -30.34 -31.62 -27.99
CA CYS A 26 -30.95 -31.22 -26.71
C CYS A 26 -31.54 -32.37 -25.86
N ARG A 27 -31.43 -32.26 -24.53
CA ARG A 27 -32.44 -32.76 -23.58
C ARG A 27 -32.61 -31.83 -22.39
N ALA A 28 -33.82 -31.28 -22.28
CA ALA A 28 -34.40 -30.81 -21.05
C ALA A 28 -34.69 -31.99 -20.11
N PHE A 29 -34.55 -31.80 -18.79
CA PHE A 29 -35.28 -32.58 -17.81
C PHE A 29 -35.80 -31.68 -16.70
N ALA A 30 -37.09 -31.84 -16.46
CA ALA A 30 -37.88 -31.16 -15.46
C ALA A 30 -37.88 -31.93 -14.13
N CYS A 31 -38.25 -31.20 -13.08
CA CYS A 31 -39.02 -31.61 -11.90
C CYS A 31 -38.51 -32.77 -11.02
N GLY A 32 -38.18 -32.40 -9.78
CA GLY A 32 -38.08 -33.32 -8.65
C GLY A 32 -38.47 -32.60 -7.36
N VAL A 33 -39.78 -32.46 -7.14
CA VAL A 33 -40.37 -32.08 -5.85
C VAL A 33 -40.18 -33.25 -4.88
N VAL A 34 -39.56 -33.01 -3.72
CA VAL A 34 -39.75 -33.87 -2.55
C VAL A 34 -40.00 -33.00 -1.32
N ASN A 35 -41.15 -33.27 -0.71
CA ASN A 35 -41.70 -32.68 0.50
C ASN A 35 -40.88 -33.04 1.77
N ARG A 36 -40.64 -32.00 2.61
CA ARG A 36 -40.87 -31.88 4.08
C ARG A 36 -40.52 -33.06 5.02
N PRO A 37 -40.06 -32.80 6.29
CA PRO A 37 -40.82 -31.95 7.21
C PRO A 37 -40.05 -31.01 8.15
N ALA A 38 -40.83 -30.09 8.70
CA ALA A 38 -40.50 -29.16 9.75
C ALA A 38 -40.29 -29.86 11.10
N ALA A 39 -39.39 -29.32 11.92
CA ALA A 39 -39.32 -29.61 13.34
C ALA A 39 -39.08 -28.30 14.14
N THR A 40 -40.17 -27.83 14.71
CA THR A 40 -40.34 -27.47 16.12
C THR A 40 -39.34 -26.51 16.80
N ARG A 41 -39.81 -25.27 16.88
CA ARG A 41 -39.71 -24.30 17.98
C ARG A 41 -39.37 -24.90 19.37
N LEU A 42 -38.30 -24.43 20.00
CA LEU A 42 -38.15 -24.41 21.46
C LEU A 42 -37.56 -23.07 21.89
N VAL A 43 -38.34 -22.34 22.68
CA VAL A 43 -37.99 -21.13 23.42
C VAL A 43 -37.92 -21.53 24.89
N PRO A 44 -36.94 -21.08 25.67
CA PRO A 44 -37.09 -20.98 27.12
C PRO A 44 -37.49 -19.56 27.52
N ARG A 45 -38.63 -19.45 28.21
CA ARG A 45 -39.06 -18.27 28.98
C ARG A 45 -38.46 -18.30 30.38
N GLY A 46 -38.04 -17.12 30.83
CA GLY A 46 -38.43 -16.54 32.13
C GLY A 46 -37.35 -16.56 33.21
N LEU A 47 -37.28 -15.64 34.16
CA LEU A 47 -38.12 -14.50 34.58
C LEU A 47 -37.27 -13.68 35.56
N SER A 48 -37.43 -12.35 35.55
CA SER A 48 -37.30 -11.52 36.75
C SER A 48 -38.11 -10.24 36.52
N SER A 49 -38.77 -9.81 37.58
CA SER A 49 -40.02 -9.05 37.58
C SER A 49 -39.92 -7.77 38.40
N TYR A 50 -40.88 -6.88 38.13
CA TYR A 50 -41.40 -5.77 38.95
C TYR A 50 -40.83 -4.36 38.76
N GLY A 51 -41.74 -3.46 38.34
CA GLY A 51 -41.61 -2.01 38.37
C GLY A 51 -42.81 -1.33 37.70
N ILE A 52 -43.87 -1.11 38.46
CA ILE A 52 -45.20 -0.59 38.08
C ILE A 52 -45.27 0.95 38.18
N ASN A 53 -46.24 1.55 37.46
CA ASN A 53 -46.82 2.92 37.51
C ASN A 53 -46.20 3.97 36.56
N ARG A 54 -46.95 4.85 35.86
CA ARG A 54 -48.39 5.20 35.87
C ARG A 54 -48.73 6.00 34.60
N TYR A 55 -49.94 5.79 34.10
CA TYR A 55 -50.75 6.70 33.26
C TYR A 55 -50.80 8.14 33.82
N ILE A 56 -50.79 9.17 32.96
CA ILE A 56 -51.80 10.27 32.92
C ILE A 56 -51.97 10.76 31.47
N ASP A 57 -53.25 10.97 31.16
CA ASP A 57 -53.86 11.28 29.89
C ASP A 57 -53.95 12.80 29.62
N SER A 58 -54.22 13.09 28.36
CA SER A 58 -54.51 14.35 27.68
C SER A 58 -55.57 15.28 28.34
N LYS A 59 -55.47 16.60 28.08
CA LYS A 59 -56.46 17.44 27.34
C LYS A 59 -56.37 18.96 27.59
N PHE A 60 -56.88 19.71 26.58
CA PHE A 60 -57.45 21.09 26.59
C PHE A 60 -56.45 22.28 26.52
N PHE A 61 -56.66 23.40 25.80
CA PHE A 61 -57.85 24.06 25.25
C PHE A 61 -57.53 24.89 23.98
N TYR A 62 -58.60 25.26 23.29
CA TYR A 62 -58.78 26.00 22.04
C TYR A 62 -58.59 27.54 22.16
N GLN A 63 -58.44 28.20 21.00
CA GLN A 63 -58.64 29.65 20.68
C GLN A 63 -57.50 30.66 20.89
N ASN A 64 -56.96 31.22 19.79
CA ASN A 64 -57.38 32.55 19.30
C ASN A 64 -56.59 32.98 18.04
N ARG A 65 -57.31 33.28 16.95
CA ARG A 65 -56.81 34.05 15.80
C ARG A 65 -56.89 35.53 16.17
N THR A 66 -55.75 36.25 16.15
CA THR A 66 -55.73 37.69 15.81
C THR A 66 -54.44 38.05 15.09
N TRP A 67 -54.60 38.92 14.09
CA TRP A 67 -53.56 39.43 13.19
C TRP A 67 -52.56 40.33 13.92
N ARG A 68 -51.25 40.07 13.76
CA ARG A 68 -50.19 41.08 13.97
C ARG A 68 -49.07 40.93 12.93
N GLN A 69 -48.53 42.09 12.59
CA GLN A 69 -47.65 42.42 11.47
C GLN A 69 -46.41 41.53 11.32
N ARG A 70 -46.04 41.29 10.06
CA ARG A 70 -44.74 40.73 9.66
C ARG A 70 -43.62 41.65 10.14
N TYR A 71 -42.81 41.16 11.06
CA TYR A 71 -41.41 41.54 11.18
C TYR A 71 -40.59 40.40 10.58
N VAL A 72 -40.03 40.64 9.40
CA VAL A 72 -39.02 39.75 8.82
C VAL A 72 -37.72 40.03 9.57
N LEU A 73 -37.38 39.15 10.51
CA LEU A 73 -36.02 39.11 11.07
C LEU A 73 -35.10 38.54 9.99
N PRO A 74 -33.96 39.20 9.68
CA PRO A 74 -32.99 38.62 8.76
C PRO A 74 -32.45 37.33 9.38
N VAL A 75 -32.60 36.22 8.66
CA VAL A 75 -31.90 34.97 8.94
C VAL A 75 -30.42 35.29 8.78
N GLN A 76 -29.69 35.35 9.89
CA GLN A 76 -28.23 35.30 9.84
C GLN A 76 -27.86 33.94 9.26
N HIS A 77 -27.45 33.92 7.99
CA HIS A 77 -26.65 32.83 7.48
C HIS A 77 -25.34 32.84 8.26
N SER A 78 -25.26 31.98 9.28
CA SER A 78 -23.99 31.56 9.83
C SER A 78 -23.26 30.80 8.72
N THR A 79 -22.43 31.50 7.96
CA THR A 79 -21.39 30.85 7.16
C THR A 79 -20.49 30.15 8.17
N VAL A 80 -20.64 28.84 8.29
CA VAL A 80 -19.57 28.00 8.85
C VAL A 80 -18.39 28.27 7.91
N SER A 81 -17.43 29.07 8.34
CA SER A 81 -16.15 29.19 7.65
C SER A 81 -15.45 27.85 7.83
N CYS A 82 -15.79 26.87 6.98
CA CYS A 82 -14.94 25.71 6.79
C CYS A 82 -13.59 26.26 6.37
N ASP A 83 -12.57 26.00 7.18
CA ASP A 83 -11.24 26.51 6.96
C ASP A 83 -10.71 25.97 5.62
N GLU A 84 -10.81 26.79 4.57
CA GLU A 84 -10.44 26.45 3.20
C GLU A 84 -8.96 26.04 3.13
N SER A 85 -8.14 26.53 4.07
CA SER A 85 -6.75 26.12 4.25
C SER A 85 -6.61 24.68 4.75
N ALA A 86 -7.48 24.24 5.67
CA ALA A 86 -7.50 22.86 6.17
C ALA A 86 -8.07 21.88 5.14
N ILE A 87 -8.99 22.33 4.30
CA ILE A 87 -9.53 21.53 3.19
C ILE A 87 -8.46 21.34 2.10
N ALA A 88 -7.73 22.42 1.76
CA ALA A 88 -6.68 22.37 0.75
C ALA A 88 -5.48 21.50 1.17
N SER A 89 -5.17 21.38 2.47
CA SER A 89 -4.00 20.63 2.93
C SER A 89 -4.07 19.13 2.59
N LYS A 90 -5.26 18.52 2.62
CA LYS A 90 -5.49 17.11 2.24
C LYS A 90 -5.04 16.80 0.81
N TRP A 91 -5.09 17.78 -0.09
CA TRP A 91 -4.83 17.63 -1.51
C TRP A 91 -3.44 18.15 -1.92
N LYS A 92 -2.56 18.39 -0.96
CA LYS A 92 -1.14 18.66 -1.20
C LYS A 92 -0.32 17.38 -1.28
N PHE A 93 0.85 17.49 -1.89
CA PHE A 93 1.88 16.46 -1.82
C PHE A 93 2.49 16.37 -0.42
N ILE A 94 2.97 15.18 -0.04
CA ILE A 94 3.59 14.91 1.26
C ILE A 94 4.84 15.76 1.49
N SER A 95 5.55 16.14 0.42
CA SER A 95 6.73 17.00 0.48
C SER A 95 6.43 18.41 0.97
N ASP A 96 5.18 18.86 0.85
CA ASP A 96 4.77 20.22 1.20
C ASP A 96 4.31 20.35 2.66
N ASP A 97 4.06 19.23 3.35
CA ASP A 97 3.64 19.22 4.75
C ASP A 97 4.79 19.57 5.72
N ASP A 98 6.05 19.28 5.36
CA ASP A 98 7.22 19.50 6.23
C ASP A 98 7.79 20.94 6.15
N ASN A 99 7.39 21.75 5.17
CA ASN A 99 7.99 23.06 4.92
C ASN A 99 7.23 24.18 5.65
N THR A 100 7.51 24.39 6.93
CA THR A 100 6.81 25.31 7.85
C THR A 100 7.04 26.82 7.61
N SER A 101 7.52 27.23 6.44
CA SER A 101 7.74 28.66 6.10
C SER A 101 6.92 29.07 4.88
N ALA A 102 5.61 29.20 5.06
CA ALA A 102 4.68 29.51 4.00
C ALA A 102 4.82 30.97 3.51
N SER A 103 5.21 31.15 2.25
CA SER A 103 4.91 32.36 1.46
C SER A 103 3.60 32.15 0.66
N PRO A 104 2.86 33.22 0.30
CA PRO A 104 1.47 33.16 -0.19
C PRO A 104 1.31 32.71 -1.66
N ARG A 105 2.08 31.71 -2.13
CA ARG A 105 1.89 31.05 -3.44
C ARG A 105 1.29 29.64 -3.30
N GLN A 106 0.24 29.52 -2.48
CA GLN A 106 -0.37 28.27 -2.03
C GLN A 106 -1.11 27.43 -3.10
N ARG A 107 -1.20 27.90 -4.37
CA ARG A 107 -1.90 27.16 -5.44
C ARG A 107 -1.00 26.20 -6.22
N ASP A 108 0.31 26.39 -6.20
CA ASP A 108 1.24 25.52 -6.94
C ASP A 108 1.56 24.20 -6.18
N SER A 109 1.06 24.03 -4.94
CA SER A 109 1.28 22.84 -4.09
C SER A 109 0.16 21.79 -4.16
N LEU A 110 -0.97 22.10 -4.79
CA LEU A 110 -2.08 21.15 -4.88
C LEU A 110 -1.84 20.16 -6.02
N ILE A 111 -2.27 18.91 -5.83
CA ILE A 111 -2.38 17.96 -6.92
C ILE A 111 -3.33 18.52 -7.99
N LYS A 112 -3.05 18.27 -9.26
CA LYS A 112 -3.89 18.72 -10.37
C LYS A 112 -4.99 17.72 -10.70
N ASN A 113 -4.72 16.44 -10.48
CA ASN A 113 -5.67 15.38 -10.76
C ASN A 113 -5.48 14.18 -9.82
N ILE A 114 -6.54 13.40 -9.69
CA ILE A 114 -6.58 12.16 -8.91
C ILE A 114 -7.32 11.06 -9.68
N LEU A 115 -6.72 9.89 -9.73
CA LEU A 115 -7.34 8.64 -10.16
C LEU A 115 -7.72 7.82 -8.94
N VAL A 116 -9.00 7.50 -8.77
CA VAL A 116 -9.47 6.57 -7.74
C VAL A 116 -9.79 5.23 -8.38
N CYS A 117 -9.11 4.18 -7.92
CA CYS A 117 -9.21 2.83 -8.43
C CYS A 117 -10.15 1.99 -7.56
N GLY A 118 -11.10 1.31 -8.20
CA GLY A 118 -11.96 0.32 -7.54
C GLY A 118 -12.81 0.91 -6.42
N ASP A 119 -13.50 2.02 -6.69
CA ASP A 119 -14.19 2.83 -5.68
C ASP A 119 -15.48 2.23 -5.12
N GLY A 120 -15.59 0.90 -5.09
CA GLY A 120 -16.74 0.21 -4.53
C GLY A 120 -18.04 0.66 -5.19
N ASP A 121 -18.96 1.23 -4.41
CA ASP A 121 -20.24 1.76 -4.89
C ASP A 121 -20.17 3.21 -5.41
N LEU A 122 -18.96 3.77 -5.61
CA LEU A 122 -18.65 5.16 -5.95
C LEU A 122 -18.86 6.19 -4.82
N SER A 123 -19.12 5.76 -3.58
CA SER A 123 -19.48 6.69 -2.51
C SER A 123 -18.33 7.58 -2.05
N TYR A 124 -17.08 7.11 -2.07
CA TYR A 124 -15.94 7.94 -1.70
C TYR A 124 -15.69 9.03 -2.74
N CYS A 125 -15.75 8.69 -4.03
CA CYS A 125 -15.65 9.68 -5.10
C CYS A 125 -16.81 10.68 -5.06
N ALA A 126 -18.03 10.23 -4.80
CA ALA A 126 -19.18 11.12 -4.66
C ALA A 126 -19.03 12.12 -3.50
N GLU A 127 -18.44 11.68 -2.38
CA GLU A 127 -18.16 12.56 -1.23
C GLU A 127 -17.14 13.65 -1.57
N ILE A 128 -16.06 13.31 -2.28
CA ILE A 128 -14.96 14.26 -2.55
C ILE A 128 -15.18 15.10 -3.83
N ALA A 129 -16.04 14.67 -4.76
CA ALA A 129 -16.19 15.32 -6.07
C ALA A 129 -16.53 16.82 -6.00
N PRO A 130 -17.50 17.29 -5.17
CA PRO A 130 -17.82 18.71 -5.07
C PRO A 130 -16.65 19.54 -4.48
N GLU A 131 -15.87 18.95 -3.59
CA GLU A 131 -14.69 19.61 -3.01
C GLU A 131 -13.57 19.75 -4.05
N LEU A 132 -13.31 18.69 -4.82
CA LEU A 132 -12.31 18.71 -5.88
C LEU A 132 -12.68 19.67 -7.02
N GLU A 133 -13.96 19.75 -7.39
CA GLU A 133 -14.46 20.74 -8.36
C GLU A 133 -14.14 22.18 -7.88
N ARG A 134 -14.46 22.50 -6.62
CA ARG A 134 -14.19 23.82 -6.04
C ARG A 134 -12.69 24.16 -6.05
N LEU A 135 -11.83 23.16 -5.84
CA LEU A 135 -10.38 23.32 -5.85
C LEU A 135 -9.76 23.28 -7.26
N GLY A 136 -10.54 22.97 -8.29
CA GLY A 136 -10.05 22.82 -9.67
C GLY A 136 -9.18 21.58 -9.87
N ILE A 137 -9.43 20.51 -9.10
CA ILE A 137 -8.73 19.24 -9.17
C ILE A 137 -9.59 18.24 -9.96
N GLU A 138 -9.01 17.62 -10.99
CA GLU A 138 -9.73 16.64 -11.81
C GLU A 138 -9.79 15.27 -11.12
N LEU A 139 -10.98 14.68 -11.06
CA LEU A 139 -11.24 13.37 -10.48
C LEU A 139 -11.64 12.37 -11.58
N PHE A 140 -10.96 11.23 -11.57
CA PHE A 140 -11.29 10.05 -12.35
C PHE A 140 -11.71 8.93 -11.39
N ALA A 141 -13.02 8.76 -11.21
CA ALA A 141 -13.61 7.72 -10.39
C ALA A 141 -13.77 6.44 -11.22
N THR A 142 -13.11 5.35 -10.81
CA THR A 142 -13.11 4.11 -11.60
C THR A 142 -13.56 2.89 -10.80
N VAL A 143 -14.29 2.00 -11.47
CA VAL A 143 -14.75 0.72 -10.93
C VAL A 143 -14.52 -0.41 -11.94
N LEU A 144 -14.37 -1.64 -11.44
CA LEU A 144 -13.97 -2.78 -12.25
C LEU A 144 -15.12 -3.37 -13.06
N GLU A 145 -16.33 -3.40 -12.51
CA GLU A 145 -17.50 -3.94 -13.19
C GLU A 145 -17.99 -2.99 -14.29
N GLU A 146 -18.53 -3.56 -15.37
CA GLU A 146 -19.28 -2.82 -16.38
C GLU A 146 -20.50 -2.12 -15.76
N GLU A 147 -20.88 -0.97 -16.31
CA GLU A 147 -21.89 -0.07 -15.76
C GLU A 147 -23.22 -0.78 -15.42
N ASP A 148 -23.73 -1.58 -16.36
CA ASP A 148 -24.98 -2.31 -16.20
C ASP A 148 -24.95 -3.33 -15.06
N ILE A 149 -23.80 -3.95 -14.82
CA ILE A 149 -23.60 -4.93 -13.73
C ILE A 149 -23.45 -4.16 -12.42
N HIS A 150 -22.62 -3.13 -12.41
CA HIS A 150 -22.36 -2.30 -11.24
C HIS A 150 -23.65 -1.68 -10.69
N ASN A 151 -24.47 -1.10 -11.56
CA ASN A 151 -25.77 -0.52 -11.23
C ASN A 151 -26.80 -1.53 -10.69
N ARG A 152 -26.64 -2.82 -11.00
CA ARG A 152 -27.50 -3.89 -10.46
C ARG A 152 -27.01 -4.40 -9.11
N VAL A 153 -25.70 -4.42 -8.89
CA VAL A 153 -25.08 -4.94 -7.67
C VAL A 153 -25.17 -3.92 -6.53
N TYR A 154 -24.83 -2.66 -6.82
CA TYR A 154 -24.68 -1.62 -5.80
C TYR A 154 -25.86 -0.65 -5.82
N HIS A 155 -26.57 -0.58 -4.68
CA HIS A 155 -27.85 0.13 -4.59
C HIS A 155 -27.73 1.63 -4.93
N TYR A 156 -26.63 2.27 -4.52
CA TYR A 156 -26.40 3.71 -4.70
C TYR A 156 -25.47 4.04 -5.87
N SER A 157 -25.11 3.07 -6.71
CA SER A 157 -24.20 3.28 -7.85
C SER A 157 -24.64 4.45 -8.73
N ARG A 158 -25.91 4.47 -9.15
CA ARG A 158 -26.44 5.53 -10.05
C ARG A 158 -26.40 6.90 -9.38
N SER A 159 -26.91 7.00 -8.15
CA SER A 159 -26.95 8.28 -7.44
C SER A 159 -25.54 8.83 -7.17
N ASN A 160 -24.59 7.96 -6.82
CA ASN A 160 -23.21 8.37 -6.58
C ASN A 160 -22.54 8.80 -7.90
N ALA A 161 -22.74 8.06 -8.99
CA ALA A 161 -22.26 8.45 -10.31
C ALA A 161 -22.85 9.80 -10.76
N ASP A 162 -24.14 10.05 -10.51
CA ASP A 162 -24.79 11.32 -10.82
C ASP A 162 -24.20 12.49 -10.01
N ILE A 163 -23.85 12.30 -8.74
CA ILE A 163 -23.17 13.31 -7.92
C ILE A 163 -21.80 13.65 -8.51
N ILE A 164 -21.01 12.64 -8.87
CA ILE A 164 -19.68 12.83 -9.45
C ILE A 164 -19.79 13.58 -10.78
N ALA A 165 -20.67 13.14 -11.67
CA ALA A 165 -20.87 13.75 -12.99
C ALA A 165 -21.43 15.19 -12.90
N SER A 166 -22.37 15.44 -11.98
CA SER A 166 -22.91 16.79 -11.76
C SER A 166 -21.90 17.77 -11.17
N SER A 167 -20.82 17.26 -10.55
CA SER A 167 -19.65 18.05 -10.11
C SER A 167 -18.60 18.21 -11.22
N GLY A 168 -18.93 17.86 -12.47
CA GLY A 168 -18.02 17.96 -13.62
C GLY A 168 -16.89 16.92 -13.66
N GLN A 169 -16.96 15.88 -12.82
CA GLN A 169 -15.92 14.87 -12.67
C GLN A 169 -16.22 13.61 -13.50
N THR A 170 -15.18 12.80 -13.75
CA THR A 170 -15.28 11.65 -14.66
C THR A 170 -15.57 10.35 -13.90
N VAL A 171 -16.57 9.59 -14.33
CA VAL A 171 -16.85 8.22 -13.87
C VAL A 171 -16.54 7.23 -15.00
N MET A 172 -15.80 6.16 -14.70
CA MET A 172 -15.45 5.12 -15.67
C MET A 172 -15.74 3.73 -15.10
N PHE A 173 -16.48 2.94 -15.86
CA PHE A 173 -16.78 1.54 -15.55
C PHE A 173 -15.87 0.60 -16.36
N GLY A 174 -15.71 -0.65 -15.92
CA GLY A 174 -14.91 -1.65 -16.65
C GLY A 174 -13.39 -1.41 -16.59
N VAL A 175 -12.89 -0.63 -15.62
CA VAL A 175 -11.46 -0.30 -15.51
C VAL A 175 -10.74 -1.28 -14.59
N ASP A 176 -9.80 -2.04 -15.14
CA ASP A 176 -8.93 -2.91 -14.35
C ASP A 176 -7.69 -2.16 -13.85
N ALA A 177 -7.63 -1.92 -12.53
CA ALA A 177 -6.53 -1.24 -11.87
C ALA A 177 -5.16 -1.94 -12.01
N THR A 178 -5.14 -3.21 -12.43
CA THR A 178 -3.90 -3.96 -12.72
C THR A 178 -3.38 -3.73 -14.16
N THR A 179 -4.10 -2.96 -14.98
CA THR A 179 -3.72 -2.66 -16.39
C THR A 179 -4.00 -1.21 -16.80
N LEU A 180 -3.75 -0.25 -15.89
CA LEU A 180 -4.09 1.17 -16.04
C LEU A 180 -3.49 1.83 -17.30
N SER A 181 -2.32 1.39 -17.74
CA SER A 181 -1.67 1.90 -18.96
C SER A 181 -2.50 1.66 -20.23
N THR A 182 -3.39 0.66 -20.24
CA THR A 182 -4.28 0.42 -21.38
C THR A 182 -5.32 1.54 -21.56
N TYR A 183 -5.73 2.17 -20.46
CA TYR A 183 -6.73 3.23 -20.42
C TYR A 183 -6.09 4.63 -20.48
N PHE A 184 -4.94 4.82 -19.82
CA PHE A 184 -4.35 6.16 -19.61
C PHE A 184 -2.95 6.34 -20.19
N GLY A 185 -2.32 5.28 -20.72
CA GLY A 185 -0.93 5.30 -21.20
C GLY A 185 -0.74 4.81 -22.63
N ASN A 186 -1.77 4.90 -23.48
CA ASN A 186 -1.71 4.49 -24.88
C ASN A 186 -1.34 5.67 -25.81
N GLU A 187 -1.11 5.40 -27.11
CA GLU A 187 -0.67 6.43 -28.06
C GLU A 187 -1.67 7.59 -28.22
N THR A 188 -2.96 7.35 -27.93
CA THR A 188 -4.03 8.35 -28.07
C THR A 188 -4.30 9.09 -26.76
N ILE A 189 -4.16 8.40 -25.62
CA ILE A 189 -4.40 8.92 -24.28
C ILE A 189 -3.16 8.65 -23.44
N ASN A 190 -2.45 9.72 -23.08
CA ASN A 190 -1.25 9.66 -22.26
C ASN A 190 -1.39 10.52 -21.00
N THR A 191 -2.48 10.31 -20.27
CA THR A 191 -2.74 10.96 -18.99
C THR A 191 -1.80 10.42 -17.93
N ARG A 192 -1.30 11.31 -17.07
CA ARG A 192 -0.53 10.96 -15.87
C ARG A 192 -1.21 11.58 -14.66
N PHE A 193 -1.08 10.89 -13.53
CA PHE A 193 -1.77 11.27 -12.31
C PHE A 193 -0.83 11.73 -11.21
N ASP A 194 -1.14 12.88 -10.63
CA ASP A 194 -0.44 13.40 -9.45
C ASP A 194 -0.78 12.57 -8.21
N ARG A 195 -2.01 12.04 -8.13
CA ARG A 195 -2.42 11.06 -7.11
C ARG A 195 -3.16 9.89 -7.73
N ILE A 196 -2.78 8.67 -7.36
CA ILE A 196 -3.54 7.45 -7.65
C ILE A 196 -3.93 6.83 -6.31
N GLN A 197 -5.22 6.59 -6.07
CA GLN A 197 -5.70 6.09 -4.79
C GLN A 197 -6.48 4.78 -4.95
N PHE A 198 -6.16 3.78 -4.12
CA PHE A 198 -6.92 2.53 -4.04
C PHE A 198 -7.27 2.23 -2.58
N ASN A 199 -8.55 2.43 -2.23
CA ASN A 199 -9.03 2.24 -0.87
C ASN A 199 -9.45 0.79 -0.63
N PHE A 200 -8.85 0.15 0.37
CA PHE A 200 -9.18 -1.21 0.83
C PHE A 200 -9.26 -2.25 -0.32
N PRO A 201 -8.23 -2.31 -1.19
CA PRO A 201 -8.21 -3.26 -2.30
C PRO A 201 -8.34 -4.69 -1.77
N HIS A 202 -9.23 -5.49 -2.35
CA HIS A 202 -9.38 -6.88 -1.91
C HIS A 202 -9.74 -7.82 -3.07
N TRP A 203 -9.21 -9.03 -3.00
CA TRP A 203 -9.60 -10.10 -3.90
C TRP A 203 -10.97 -10.67 -3.54
N LYS A 204 -11.73 -11.10 -4.55
CA LYS A 204 -13.04 -11.74 -4.33
C LYS A 204 -12.89 -13.11 -3.63
N GLY A 205 -13.73 -13.38 -2.63
CA GLY A 205 -13.81 -14.67 -1.96
C GLY A 205 -13.15 -14.71 -0.58
N LYS A 206 -12.81 -15.91 -0.09
CA LYS A 206 -12.22 -16.07 1.25
C LYS A 206 -10.88 -15.35 1.29
N ALA A 207 -10.70 -14.48 2.30
CA ALA A 207 -9.50 -13.70 2.52
C ALA A 207 -8.26 -14.61 2.53
N ASN A 208 -7.48 -14.53 1.45
CA ASN A 208 -6.20 -15.20 1.35
C ASN A 208 -5.15 -14.16 1.03
N ASN A 209 -4.22 -13.96 1.96
CA ASN A 209 -3.12 -13.00 1.83
C ASN A 209 -2.39 -13.17 0.50
N ARG A 210 -2.27 -14.39 -0.05
CA ARG A 210 -1.64 -14.62 -1.35
C ARG A 210 -2.30 -13.79 -2.48
N TYR A 211 -3.62 -13.81 -2.59
CA TYR A 211 -4.31 -13.11 -3.69
C TYR A 211 -4.37 -11.60 -3.46
N ASN A 212 -4.52 -11.15 -2.20
CA ASN A 212 -4.48 -9.72 -1.90
C ASN A 212 -3.08 -9.12 -2.14
N ARG A 213 -2.03 -9.89 -1.80
CA ARG A 213 -0.64 -9.55 -2.14
C ARG A 213 -0.42 -9.46 -3.64
N GLN A 214 -0.94 -10.43 -4.40
CA GLN A 214 -0.86 -10.40 -5.87
C GLN A 214 -1.59 -9.19 -6.44
N LEU A 215 -2.80 -8.89 -5.95
CA LEU A 215 -3.55 -7.70 -6.36
C LEU A 215 -2.77 -6.42 -6.09
N LEU A 216 -2.18 -6.26 -4.91
CA LEU A 216 -1.35 -5.10 -4.58
C LEU A 216 -0.11 -5.03 -5.47
N ASN A 217 0.57 -6.15 -5.71
CA ASN A 217 1.72 -6.21 -6.61
C ASN A 217 1.37 -5.69 -8.01
N ASP A 218 0.31 -6.25 -8.60
CA ASP A 218 -0.07 -5.94 -9.97
C ASP A 218 -0.62 -4.51 -10.09
N PHE A 219 -1.36 -4.04 -9.08
CA PHE A 219 -1.79 -2.65 -8.99
C PHE A 219 -0.60 -1.69 -8.88
N LEU A 220 0.35 -1.92 -7.98
CA LEU A 220 1.49 -1.03 -7.79
C LEU A 220 2.37 -0.97 -9.04
N GLN A 221 2.56 -2.11 -9.72
CA GLN A 221 3.21 -2.16 -11.03
C GLN A 221 2.48 -1.27 -12.03
N SER A 222 1.19 -1.50 -12.20
CA SER A 222 0.31 -0.78 -13.13
C SER A 222 0.27 0.73 -12.86
N ALA A 223 0.00 1.12 -11.62
CA ALA A 223 -0.08 2.51 -11.18
C ALA A 223 1.22 3.28 -11.41
N SER A 224 2.39 2.64 -11.16
CA SER A 224 3.70 3.28 -11.36
C SER A 224 3.94 3.77 -12.80
N THR A 225 3.27 3.16 -13.79
CA THR A 225 3.42 3.49 -15.22
C THR A 225 2.64 4.73 -15.64
N VAL A 226 1.55 5.04 -14.94
CA VAL A 226 0.67 6.19 -15.21
C VAL A 226 0.80 7.29 -14.14
N LEU A 227 1.77 7.16 -13.23
CA LEU A 227 2.09 8.16 -12.21
C LEU A 227 2.88 9.33 -12.80
N SER A 228 2.48 10.57 -12.48
CA SER A 228 3.25 11.78 -12.78
C SER A 228 4.63 11.75 -12.11
N PRO A 229 5.63 12.47 -12.64
CA PRO A 229 6.85 12.78 -11.88
C PRO A 229 6.51 13.44 -10.55
N GLY A 230 7.06 12.96 -9.43
CA GLY A 230 6.70 13.42 -8.08
C GLY A 230 5.29 13.03 -7.62
N GLY A 231 4.55 12.25 -8.41
CA GLY A 231 3.21 11.77 -8.04
C GLY A 231 3.22 10.74 -6.91
N GLU A 232 2.05 10.53 -6.33
CA GLU A 232 1.86 9.68 -5.14
C GLU A 232 0.83 8.58 -5.38
N ILE A 233 1.12 7.38 -4.88
CA ILE A 233 0.17 6.28 -4.83
C ILE A 233 -0.30 6.10 -3.39
N HIS A 234 -1.59 6.27 -3.16
CA HIS A 234 -2.25 6.21 -1.86
C HIS A 234 -3.01 4.90 -1.74
N VAL A 235 -2.72 4.11 -0.71
CA VAL A 235 -3.42 2.83 -0.46
C VAL A 235 -3.91 2.79 0.98
N ALA A 236 -5.23 2.85 1.15
CA ALA A 236 -5.84 2.62 2.46
C ALA A 236 -5.94 1.12 2.73
N LEU A 237 -5.44 0.69 3.89
CA LEU A 237 -5.48 -0.70 4.32
C LEU A 237 -6.08 -0.80 5.73
N CYS A 238 -6.76 -1.92 6.02
CA CYS A 238 -7.25 -2.18 7.36
C CYS A 238 -6.08 -2.44 8.32
N ASP A 239 -6.39 -2.36 9.62
CA ASP A 239 -5.41 -2.58 10.69
C ASP A 239 -4.58 -3.87 10.49
N GLY A 240 -3.26 -3.74 10.60
CA GLY A 240 -2.29 -4.84 10.43
C GLY A 240 -2.08 -5.36 9.00
N GLN A 241 -2.89 -4.96 8.01
CA GLN A 241 -2.74 -5.47 6.63
C GLN A 241 -1.48 -4.93 5.94
N GLY A 242 -1.05 -3.70 6.21
CA GLY A 242 0.14 -3.12 5.57
C GLY A 242 1.45 -3.80 5.99
N GLY A 243 1.58 -4.12 7.28
CA GLY A 243 2.75 -4.79 7.85
C GLY A 243 3.99 -3.92 8.03
N CYS A 244 3.96 -2.63 7.66
CA CYS A 244 5.10 -1.71 7.72
C CYS A 244 5.65 -1.51 9.14
N SER A 245 4.78 -1.59 10.16
CA SER A 245 5.15 -1.44 11.57
C SER A 245 5.31 -2.79 12.29
N ALA A 246 5.37 -3.90 11.56
CA ALA A 246 5.52 -5.22 12.16
C ALA A 246 6.85 -5.31 12.93
N THR A 247 6.78 -5.83 14.15
CA THR A 247 7.94 -5.98 15.04
C THR A 247 8.49 -7.41 15.03
N SER A 248 7.82 -8.34 14.34
CA SER A 248 8.29 -9.70 14.14
C SER A 248 8.13 -10.17 12.70
N LEU A 249 8.94 -11.15 12.29
CA LEU A 249 8.77 -11.79 10.98
C LEU A 249 7.45 -12.56 10.87
N LEU A 250 6.87 -13.00 11.99
CA LEU A 250 5.57 -13.66 12.00
C LEU A 250 4.45 -12.68 11.62
N GLU A 251 4.41 -11.51 12.27
CA GLU A 251 3.49 -10.41 11.92
C GLU A 251 3.68 -9.98 10.46
N TRP A 252 4.93 -9.78 10.05
CA TRP A 252 5.26 -9.41 8.67
C TRP A 252 4.71 -10.44 7.66
N ARG A 253 4.98 -11.73 7.89
CA ARG A 253 4.46 -12.83 7.05
C ARG A 253 2.94 -13.00 7.13
N GLY A 254 2.30 -12.47 8.17
CA GLY A 254 0.84 -12.42 8.32
C GLY A 254 0.17 -11.24 7.61
N SER A 255 0.93 -10.21 7.22
CA SER A 255 0.44 -9.00 6.56
C SER A 255 0.32 -9.16 5.03
N TRP A 256 0.01 -8.09 4.31
CA TRP A 256 0.03 -8.03 2.85
C TRP A 256 1.34 -7.47 2.29
N THR A 257 2.30 -7.16 3.16
CA THR A 257 3.67 -6.80 2.78
C THR A 257 3.73 -5.71 1.70
N ALA A 258 2.90 -4.67 1.83
CA ALA A 258 2.66 -3.72 0.74
C ALA A 258 3.95 -2.99 0.29
N SER A 259 4.80 -2.60 1.25
CA SER A 259 6.09 -1.96 0.97
C SER A 259 7.07 -2.86 0.23
N LEU A 260 7.00 -4.19 0.41
CA LEU A 260 7.83 -5.14 -0.32
C LEU A 260 7.53 -5.08 -1.82
N PHE A 261 6.24 -5.19 -2.17
CA PHE A 261 5.83 -5.15 -3.57
C PHE A 261 6.00 -3.76 -4.19
N ALA A 262 5.80 -2.70 -3.42
CA ALA A 262 6.12 -1.34 -3.87
C ALA A 262 7.59 -1.24 -4.27
N GLY A 263 8.50 -1.78 -3.45
CA GLY A 263 9.93 -1.79 -3.73
C GLY A 263 10.32 -2.49 -5.04
N GLU A 264 9.66 -3.60 -5.38
CA GLU A 264 9.87 -4.32 -6.64
C GLU A 264 9.49 -3.50 -7.89
N HIS A 265 8.64 -2.49 -7.74
CA HIS A 265 8.22 -1.57 -8.81
C HIS A 265 8.84 -0.18 -8.69
N GLY A 266 9.96 -0.07 -7.96
CA GLY A 266 10.73 1.17 -7.84
C GLY A 266 10.08 2.22 -6.95
N LEU A 267 9.15 1.83 -6.07
CA LEU A 267 8.42 2.73 -5.19
C LEU A 267 8.92 2.62 -3.74
N LEU A 268 9.06 3.76 -3.07
CA LEU A 268 9.37 3.89 -1.65
C LEU A 268 8.07 4.10 -0.86
N LEU A 269 7.90 3.40 0.26
CA LEU A 269 6.89 3.76 1.25
C LEU A 269 7.38 5.00 2.01
N ALA A 270 6.84 6.17 1.67
CA ALA A 270 7.30 7.44 2.20
C ALA A 270 6.55 7.87 3.47
N ARG A 271 5.26 7.53 3.57
CA ARG A 271 4.42 7.93 4.70
C ARG A 271 3.38 6.87 5.03
N VAL A 272 3.11 6.70 6.31
CA VAL A 272 1.96 5.99 6.84
C VAL A 272 1.26 6.90 7.83
N SER A 273 -0.05 7.04 7.72
CA SER A 273 -0.86 7.87 8.60
C SER A 273 -2.19 7.20 8.92
N PRO A 274 -2.81 7.48 10.08
CA PRO A 274 -4.17 7.02 10.36
C PRO A 274 -5.13 7.44 9.25
N TYR A 275 -6.07 6.57 8.89
CA TYR A 275 -7.03 6.86 7.83
C TYR A 275 -8.47 6.80 8.35
N GLU A 276 -9.16 7.93 8.32
CA GLU A 276 -10.57 7.99 8.67
C GLU A 276 -11.43 7.96 7.40
N ALA A 277 -12.19 6.88 7.23
CA ALA A 277 -13.09 6.73 6.09
C ALA A 277 -14.39 7.51 6.33
N GLN A 278 -14.53 8.66 5.69
CA GLN A 278 -15.72 9.52 5.75
C GLN A 278 -16.64 9.27 4.56
N TYR A 279 -16.95 8.01 4.26
CA TYR A 279 -17.85 7.61 3.18
C TYR A 279 -18.50 6.27 3.49
N ARG A 280 -19.41 5.82 2.63
CA ARG A 280 -20.12 4.57 2.83
C ARG A 280 -19.18 3.38 2.64
N LEU A 281 -18.86 2.68 3.73
CA LEU A 281 -18.02 1.48 3.70
C LEU A 281 -18.77 0.25 3.19
N SER A 282 -19.33 0.30 1.98
CA SER A 282 -20.15 -0.76 1.41
C SER A 282 -19.65 -1.16 0.03
N SER A 283 -18.87 -2.24 -0.04
CA SER A 283 -18.35 -2.74 -1.32
C SER A 283 -17.45 -3.95 -1.15
N HIS A 284 -18.01 -5.09 -0.73
CA HIS A 284 -17.35 -6.34 -1.12
C HIS A 284 -17.46 -6.47 -2.64
N ARG A 285 -16.41 -6.93 -3.32
CA ARG A 285 -16.44 -7.09 -4.78
C ARG A 285 -17.61 -7.98 -5.19
N GLY A 286 -18.53 -7.43 -5.99
CA GLY A 286 -19.74 -8.11 -6.45
C GLY A 286 -20.88 -8.23 -5.43
N VAL A 287 -20.78 -7.63 -4.24
CA VAL A 287 -21.83 -7.65 -3.21
C VAL A 287 -21.91 -6.30 -2.46
N ASP A 288 -23.08 -5.67 -2.45
CA ASP A 288 -23.34 -4.45 -1.65
C ASP A 288 -23.53 -4.80 -0.17
N ARG A 289 -22.41 -4.93 0.54
CA ARG A 289 -22.37 -5.24 1.97
C ARG A 289 -21.26 -4.47 2.67
N PRO A 290 -21.52 -3.95 3.88
CA PRO A 290 -20.49 -3.28 4.65
C PRO A 290 -19.38 -4.20 5.14
N PHE A 291 -18.21 -3.62 5.42
CA PHE A 291 -17.05 -4.28 6.00
C PHE A 291 -16.48 -3.50 7.20
N ASN A 292 -15.66 -4.17 8.01
CA ASN A 292 -15.03 -3.59 9.20
C ASN A 292 -13.56 -3.25 8.90
N LEU A 293 -13.14 -2.04 9.26
CA LEU A 293 -11.78 -1.52 9.03
C LEU A 293 -10.75 -1.94 10.09
N GLY A 294 -11.21 -2.51 11.21
CA GLY A 294 -10.42 -2.67 12.42
C GLY A 294 -10.34 -1.37 13.22
N ASN A 295 -9.43 -1.34 14.20
CA ASN A 295 -9.32 -0.22 15.14
C ASN A 295 -8.48 0.93 14.58
N ASN A 296 -7.49 0.61 13.74
CA ASN A 296 -6.54 1.58 13.22
C ASN A 296 -6.25 1.35 11.73
N PRO A 297 -7.22 1.62 10.83
CA PRO A 297 -6.95 1.69 9.40
C PRO A 297 -5.89 2.77 9.08
N GLN A 298 -5.08 2.50 8.07
CA GLN A 298 -3.93 3.34 7.72
C GLN A 298 -3.88 3.64 6.22
N MET A 299 -3.51 4.88 5.90
CA MET A 299 -3.17 5.33 4.56
C MET A 299 -1.66 5.16 4.35
N HIS A 300 -1.30 4.38 3.34
CA HIS A 300 0.09 4.17 2.91
C HIS A 300 0.34 5.00 1.67
N VAL A 301 1.38 5.84 1.70
CA VAL A 301 1.76 6.69 0.57
C VAL A 301 3.07 6.21 -0.01
N PHE A 302 3.01 5.79 -1.26
CA PHE A 302 4.16 5.34 -2.04
C PHE A 302 4.53 6.37 -3.09
N VAL A 303 5.84 6.57 -3.29
CA VAL A 303 6.40 7.56 -4.21
C VAL A 303 7.56 6.96 -4.98
N LYS A 304 7.90 7.55 -6.13
CA LYS A 304 9.19 7.28 -6.76
C LYS A 304 10.31 7.97 -5.96
N PRO A 305 11.52 7.41 -5.88
CA PRO A 305 12.65 8.04 -5.19
C PRO A 305 13.33 9.08 -6.11
N ASP A 306 12.54 9.93 -6.77
CA ASP A 306 13.01 10.99 -7.67
C ASP A 306 12.95 12.39 -7.04
N GLY A 307 12.36 12.52 -5.84
CA GLY A 307 12.33 13.73 -5.02
C GLY A 307 13.18 13.63 -3.74
N ILE A 308 13.24 14.73 -2.98
CA ILE A 308 13.87 14.77 -1.66
C ILE A 308 12.83 14.30 -0.64
N ILE A 309 12.82 12.99 -0.36
CA ILE A 309 11.90 12.36 0.59
C ILE A 309 12.70 11.42 1.49
N SER A 310 12.41 11.46 2.79
CA SER A 310 13.01 10.57 3.79
C SER A 310 11.91 9.86 4.58
N ALA A 311 11.76 8.56 4.37
CA ALA A 311 10.84 7.70 5.09
C ALA A 311 11.25 7.58 6.57
N PRO A 312 10.31 7.72 7.52
CA PRO A 312 10.54 7.46 8.94
C PRO A 312 11.05 6.04 9.22
N ARG A 313 11.96 5.88 10.21
CA ARG A 313 12.62 4.58 10.51
C ARG A 313 11.65 3.43 10.78
N ASP A 314 10.51 3.72 11.38
CA ASP A 314 9.48 2.76 11.79
C ASP A 314 8.65 2.19 10.64
N ILE A 315 8.82 2.70 9.42
CA ILE A 315 8.18 2.19 8.20
C ILE A 315 9.18 1.73 7.13
N GLN A 316 10.48 1.86 7.36
CA GLN A 316 11.51 1.45 6.40
C GLN A 316 11.56 -0.07 6.28
N LEU A 317 11.84 -0.55 5.07
CA LEU A 317 12.33 -1.90 4.86
C LEU A 317 13.83 -1.97 5.12
N CYS A 318 14.31 -3.14 5.50
CA CYS A 318 15.72 -3.45 5.52
C CYS A 318 16.03 -4.87 5.04
N CYS A 319 17.24 -5.04 4.54
CA CYS A 319 17.87 -6.32 4.24
C CYS A 319 19.11 -6.45 5.11
N ARG A 320 19.38 -7.65 5.62
CA ARG A 320 20.58 -7.91 6.45
C ARG A 320 21.43 -9.05 5.92
N HIS A 321 22.72 -8.98 6.19
CA HIS A 321 23.66 -10.08 6.06
C HIS A 321 24.76 -10.02 7.11
N GLU A 322 25.47 -11.12 7.26
CA GLU A 322 26.66 -11.17 8.11
C GLU A 322 27.91 -10.92 7.25
N LEU A 323 28.86 -10.17 7.80
CA LEU A 323 30.20 -9.99 7.27
C LEU A 323 31.19 -10.63 8.25
N HIS A 324 31.98 -11.57 7.77
CA HIS A 324 32.91 -12.38 8.59
C HIS A 324 34.35 -12.00 8.26
N ILE A 325 35.10 -11.56 9.28
CA ILE A 325 36.47 -11.06 9.15
C ILE A 325 37.39 -11.93 10.00
N ASN A 326 38.47 -12.44 9.40
CA ASN A 326 39.46 -13.24 10.11
C ASN A 326 40.35 -12.34 10.99
N ILE A 327 40.47 -12.70 12.27
CA ILE A 327 41.39 -12.05 13.19
C ILE A 327 42.73 -12.80 13.17
N THR A 328 43.79 -12.05 12.90
CA THR A 328 45.18 -12.50 12.87
C THR A 328 46.00 -11.62 13.81
N ASN A 329 47.17 -12.09 14.24
CA ASN A 329 48.03 -11.30 15.12
C ASN A 329 48.43 -9.94 14.52
N GLU A 330 48.45 -9.82 13.19
CA GLU A 330 48.86 -8.60 12.47
C GLU A 330 47.73 -7.55 12.40
N ASN A 331 46.47 -7.96 12.51
CA ASN A 331 45.31 -7.08 12.35
C ASN A 331 44.44 -6.95 13.62
N GLU A 332 44.82 -7.61 14.71
CA GLU A 332 44.04 -7.67 15.95
C GLU A 332 43.69 -6.28 16.49
N ALA A 333 44.68 -5.39 16.63
CA ALA A 333 44.45 -4.02 17.11
C ALA A 333 43.54 -3.19 16.18
N ALA A 334 43.63 -3.41 14.87
CA ALA A 334 42.76 -2.75 13.90
C ALA A 334 41.32 -3.27 14.01
N ILE A 335 41.15 -4.59 14.14
CA ILE A 335 39.82 -5.20 14.29
C ILE A 335 39.18 -4.80 15.61
N ASP A 336 39.92 -4.74 16.71
CA ASP A 336 39.40 -4.26 17.99
C ASP A 336 38.84 -2.84 17.88
N GLN A 337 39.55 -1.95 17.16
CA GLN A 337 39.05 -0.61 16.86
C GLN A 337 37.81 -0.63 15.96
N MET A 338 37.76 -1.50 14.94
CA MET A 338 36.60 -1.64 14.05
C MET A 338 35.36 -2.22 14.76
N VAL A 339 35.56 -3.12 15.73
CA VAL A 339 34.48 -3.71 16.55
C VAL A 339 33.90 -2.68 17.51
N VAL A 340 34.72 -1.77 18.04
CA VAL A 340 34.26 -0.69 18.94
C VAL A 340 33.70 0.50 18.15
N GLY A 341 34.17 0.72 16.92
CA GLY A 341 33.80 1.87 16.10
C GLY A 341 32.77 1.62 15.00
N ASP A 342 32.66 2.61 14.12
CA ASP A 342 31.76 2.64 12.97
C ASP A 342 32.49 2.44 11.63
N ALA A 343 33.76 2.05 11.64
CA ALA A 343 34.58 1.93 10.43
C ALA A 343 33.94 1.09 9.32
N ILE A 344 33.36 -0.09 9.64
CA ILE A 344 32.67 -0.93 8.66
C ILE A 344 31.45 -0.21 8.07
N LYS A 345 30.65 0.42 8.94
CA LYS A 345 29.47 1.20 8.52
C LYS A 345 29.89 2.33 7.59
N ASP A 346 30.91 3.10 7.95
CA ASP A 346 31.36 4.27 7.20
C ASP A 346 31.94 3.89 5.83
N ILE A 347 32.71 2.80 5.76
CA ILE A 347 33.23 2.24 4.49
C ILE A 347 32.06 1.88 3.57
N ILE A 348 31.07 1.14 4.08
CA ILE A 348 29.95 0.66 3.26
C ILE A 348 29.03 1.81 2.87
N GLN A 349 28.69 2.70 3.81
CA GLN A 349 27.82 3.85 3.58
C GLN A 349 28.38 4.80 2.52
N SER A 350 29.70 5.00 2.51
CA SER A 350 30.36 5.96 1.61
C SER A 350 30.63 5.41 0.21
N ASN A 351 30.82 4.09 0.08
CA ASN A 351 31.35 3.50 -1.16
C ASN A 351 30.45 2.46 -1.83
N CYS A 352 29.48 1.87 -1.11
CA CYS A 352 28.79 0.66 -1.57
C CYS A 352 27.30 0.86 -1.87
N VAL A 353 26.67 1.88 -1.28
CA VAL A 353 25.21 2.11 -1.38
C VAL A 353 24.90 3.48 -1.98
N PRO A 354 23.78 3.64 -2.70
CA PRO A 354 23.36 4.93 -3.21
C PRO A 354 22.83 5.84 -2.08
N ALA A 355 22.70 7.13 -2.39
CA ALA A 355 21.99 8.07 -1.51
C ALA A 355 20.56 7.58 -1.25
N GLY A 356 20.07 7.79 -0.02
CA GLY A 356 18.76 7.27 0.41
C GLY A 356 18.77 5.83 0.90
N ILE A 357 19.93 5.15 0.91
CA ILE A 357 20.09 3.88 1.63
C ILE A 357 20.94 4.10 2.87
N ARG A 358 20.36 3.82 4.03
CA ARG A 358 21.05 3.91 5.32
C ARG A 358 21.67 2.56 5.67
N VAL A 359 22.97 2.57 5.97
CA VAL A 359 23.70 1.41 6.47
C VAL A 359 23.71 1.43 7.99
N GLU A 360 23.39 0.30 8.59
CA GLU A 360 23.54 0.07 10.02
C GLU A 360 24.33 -1.20 10.30
N VAL A 361 25.06 -1.20 11.40
CA VAL A 361 25.78 -2.38 11.91
C VAL A 361 25.27 -2.66 13.32
N PRO A 362 24.06 -3.24 13.46
CA PRO A 362 23.39 -3.30 14.75
C PRO A 362 23.91 -4.41 15.68
N ALA A 363 24.75 -5.33 15.19
CA ALA A 363 25.42 -6.34 16.02
C ALA A 363 26.86 -6.55 15.57
N ARG A 364 27.76 -6.73 16.54
CA ARG A 364 29.20 -6.97 16.36
C ARG A 364 29.63 -8.00 17.39
N GLN A 365 30.29 -9.08 16.98
CA GLN A 365 30.71 -10.15 17.89
C GLN A 365 32.04 -10.75 17.44
N ILE A 366 32.92 -11.04 18.40
CA ILE A 366 34.10 -11.88 18.16
C ILE A 366 33.76 -13.30 18.59
N LEU A 367 34.01 -14.26 17.70
CA LEU A 367 33.80 -15.68 17.92
C LEU A 367 35.13 -16.41 17.86
N GLU A 368 35.33 -17.36 18.78
CA GLU A 368 36.37 -18.38 18.65
C GLU A 368 35.78 -19.61 17.96
N ILE A 369 36.41 -20.03 16.88
CA ILE A 369 35.97 -21.13 16.05
C ILE A 369 37.06 -22.20 16.08
N ASN A 370 36.73 -23.36 16.62
CA ASN A 370 37.60 -24.52 16.58
C ASN A 370 37.52 -25.18 15.21
N GLU A 371 38.58 -25.04 14.42
CA GLU A 371 38.74 -25.70 13.13
C GLU A 371 39.69 -26.90 13.27
N ALA A 372 39.70 -27.80 12.27
CA ALA A 372 40.47 -29.05 12.32
C ALA A 372 41.98 -28.85 12.51
N HIS A 373 42.49 -27.64 12.25
CA HIS A 373 43.91 -27.28 12.33
C HIS A 373 44.23 -26.24 13.42
N GLY A 374 43.28 -25.91 14.31
CA GLY A 374 43.47 -24.96 15.40
C GLY A 374 42.24 -24.09 15.65
N SER A 375 42.29 -23.26 16.70
CA SER A 375 41.28 -22.24 16.96
C SER A 375 41.56 -20.98 16.13
N SER A 376 40.56 -20.48 15.42
CA SER A 376 40.61 -19.20 14.71
C SER A 376 39.65 -18.22 15.37
N ARG A 377 40.04 -16.95 15.45
CA ARG A 377 39.16 -15.86 15.90
C ARG A 377 38.55 -15.16 14.70
N VAL A 378 37.25 -14.90 14.76
CA VAL A 378 36.48 -14.27 13.68
C VAL A 378 35.63 -13.15 14.25
N ALA A 379 35.73 -11.95 13.68
CA ALA A 379 34.78 -10.88 13.94
C ALA A 379 33.61 -10.99 12.97
N VAL A 380 32.39 -11.00 13.52
CA VAL A 380 31.13 -11.07 12.77
C VAL A 380 30.38 -9.76 12.97
N PHE A 381 30.09 -9.10 11.85
CA PHE A 381 29.29 -7.87 11.81
C PHE A 381 27.96 -8.18 11.13
N LEU A 382 26.85 -7.89 11.78
CA LEU A 382 25.56 -7.89 11.11
C LEU A 382 25.41 -6.53 10.42
N VAL A 383 25.35 -6.53 9.10
CA VAL A 383 25.16 -5.31 8.28
C VAL A 383 23.71 -5.28 7.81
N ALA A 384 23.07 -4.13 7.92
CA ALA A 384 21.70 -3.87 7.47
C ALA A 384 21.64 -2.67 6.51
N TYR A 385 20.95 -2.85 5.38
CA TYR A 385 20.65 -1.80 4.40
C TYR A 385 19.19 -1.39 4.55
N CYS A 386 18.91 -0.12 4.80
CA CYS A 386 17.56 0.38 5.11
C CYS A 386 17.08 1.39 4.05
N SER A 387 15.80 1.29 3.67
CA SER A 387 15.15 2.14 2.66
C SER A 387 14.76 3.52 3.23
N GLU A 388 15.73 4.44 3.33
CA GLU A 388 15.51 5.75 3.94
C GLU A 388 14.92 6.76 2.94
N GLY A 389 15.57 6.99 1.81
CA GLY A 389 15.08 7.82 0.71
C GLY A 389 15.06 7.10 -0.63
N TYR A 390 15.33 5.78 -0.62
CA TYR A 390 15.38 4.96 -1.83
C TYR A 390 14.69 3.62 -1.58
N HIS A 391 14.06 3.06 -2.61
CA HIS A 391 13.40 1.76 -2.51
C HIS A 391 14.43 0.64 -2.32
N LEU A 392 14.00 -0.47 -1.73
CA LEU A 392 14.86 -1.61 -1.41
C LEU A 392 14.29 -2.90 -1.99
N THR A 393 15.10 -3.59 -2.79
CA THR A 393 14.84 -4.96 -3.22
C THR A 393 15.95 -5.89 -2.72
N ARG A 394 15.65 -7.20 -2.68
CA ARG A 394 16.68 -8.19 -2.32
C ARG A 394 17.86 -8.16 -3.29
N THR A 395 17.57 -8.04 -4.59
CA THR A 395 18.58 -8.02 -5.67
C THR A 395 19.54 -6.84 -5.49
N MET A 396 19.03 -5.65 -5.18
CA MET A 396 19.87 -4.48 -4.90
C MET A 396 20.74 -4.69 -3.65
N ALA A 397 20.15 -5.20 -2.56
CA ALA A 397 20.90 -5.47 -1.34
C ALA A 397 21.99 -6.55 -1.54
N ASP A 398 21.75 -7.56 -2.39
CA ASP A 398 22.76 -8.53 -2.77
C ASP A 398 23.94 -7.88 -3.51
N GLN A 399 23.67 -6.94 -4.42
CA GLN A 399 24.73 -6.17 -5.11
C GLN A 399 25.54 -5.33 -4.12
N TRP A 400 24.88 -4.64 -3.18
CA TRP A 400 25.59 -3.84 -2.18
C TRP A 400 26.41 -4.69 -1.21
N ARG A 401 25.94 -5.89 -0.87
CA ARG A 401 26.71 -6.87 -0.10
C ARG A 401 27.97 -7.31 -0.84
N GLU A 402 27.91 -7.53 -2.15
CA GLU A 402 29.09 -7.86 -2.97
C GLU A 402 30.10 -6.72 -3.00
N LEU A 403 29.63 -5.48 -3.15
CA LEU A 403 30.46 -4.28 -3.07
C LEU A 403 31.08 -4.13 -1.68
N ALA A 404 30.30 -4.34 -0.62
CA ALA A 404 30.77 -4.28 0.77
C ALA A 404 31.88 -5.30 1.04
N GLU A 405 31.70 -6.55 0.61
CA GLU A 405 32.74 -7.58 0.71
C GLU A 405 34.01 -7.17 -0.06
N SER A 406 33.85 -6.65 -1.28
CA SER A 406 34.99 -6.17 -2.09
C SER A 406 35.73 -5.01 -1.41
N GLU A 407 35.02 -3.98 -0.96
CA GLU A 407 35.62 -2.78 -0.37
C GLU A 407 36.27 -3.06 0.99
N VAL A 408 35.61 -3.82 1.87
CA VAL A 408 36.16 -4.15 3.18
C VAL A 408 37.39 -5.06 3.06
N SER A 409 37.43 -5.96 2.07
CA SER A 409 38.56 -6.87 1.85
C SER A 409 39.89 -6.17 1.54
N LYS A 410 39.85 -4.88 1.16
CA LYS A 410 41.06 -4.05 0.95
C LYS A 410 41.79 -3.72 2.25
N TYR A 411 41.08 -3.76 3.38
CA TYR A 411 41.60 -3.35 4.69
C TYR A 411 41.81 -4.54 5.63
N VAL A 412 40.96 -5.56 5.53
CA VAL A 412 40.98 -6.72 6.43
C VAL A 412 40.64 -8.02 5.70
N PRO A 413 41.25 -9.16 6.08
CA PRO A 413 41.01 -10.44 5.43
C PRO A 413 39.62 -10.97 5.78
N LEU A 414 38.77 -11.15 4.77
CA LEU A 414 37.45 -11.76 4.93
C LEU A 414 37.55 -13.28 5.03
N ARG A 415 36.53 -13.89 5.65
CA ARG A 415 36.40 -15.34 5.75
C ARG A 415 35.77 -15.90 4.48
N GLU A 416 36.59 -16.46 3.61
CA GLU A 416 36.20 -16.82 2.23
C GLU A 416 35.02 -17.82 2.15
N ASN A 417 34.94 -18.81 3.05
CA ASN A 417 33.84 -19.79 3.06
C ASN A 417 32.48 -19.22 3.53
N ARG A 418 32.43 -17.95 3.97
CA ARG A 418 31.22 -17.22 4.33
C ARG A 418 30.88 -16.10 3.35
N ARG A 419 31.77 -15.81 2.41
CA ARG A 419 31.60 -14.80 1.37
C ARG A 419 30.50 -15.22 0.38
N GLY A 420 29.87 -14.23 -0.27
CA GLY A 420 28.92 -14.50 -1.35
C GLY A 420 27.56 -15.03 -0.88
N ARG A 421 27.28 -15.02 0.42
CA ARG A 421 25.99 -15.44 0.96
C ARG A 421 24.92 -14.42 0.64
N THR A 422 23.77 -14.89 0.22
CA THR A 422 22.66 -14.01 -0.09
C THR A 422 22.15 -13.27 1.14
N VAL A 423 21.77 -12.01 0.95
CA VAL A 423 21.10 -11.22 1.98
C VAL A 423 19.71 -11.79 2.31
N SER A 424 19.17 -11.40 3.47
CA SER A 424 17.78 -11.68 3.82
C SER A 424 16.80 -11.11 2.79
N HIS A 425 15.60 -11.67 2.69
CA HIS A 425 14.50 -10.94 2.06
C HIS A 425 14.25 -9.60 2.79
N PRO A 426 13.72 -8.57 2.11
CA PRO A 426 13.35 -7.33 2.79
C PRO A 426 12.28 -7.58 3.86
N PHE A 427 12.46 -6.93 5.01
CA PHE A 427 11.51 -6.96 6.11
C PHE A 427 11.50 -5.60 6.83
N PRO A 428 10.45 -5.28 7.61
CA PRO A 428 10.37 -4.00 8.33
C PRO A 428 11.51 -3.80 9.32
N TYR A 429 12.12 -2.63 9.30
CA TYR A 429 13.20 -2.27 10.21
C TYR A 429 12.85 -2.46 11.70
N PRO A 430 11.62 -2.21 12.19
CA PRO A 430 11.25 -2.52 13.58
C PRO A 430 11.45 -3.99 13.99
N ALA A 431 11.40 -4.93 13.03
CA ALA A 431 11.65 -6.34 13.28
C ALA A 431 13.14 -6.72 13.34
N LEU A 432 14.07 -5.79 13.06
CA LEU A 432 15.52 -6.06 13.06
C LEU A 432 16.06 -6.37 14.45
N HIS A 433 15.68 -5.62 15.48
CA HIS A 433 16.23 -5.79 16.83
C HIS A 433 15.79 -7.09 17.53
N PRO A 434 14.51 -7.51 17.46
CA PRO A 434 14.11 -8.81 17.95
C PRO A 434 14.89 -9.96 17.31
N GLU A 435 15.12 -9.87 16.00
CA GLU A 435 15.92 -10.86 15.25
C GLU A 435 17.37 -10.92 15.74
N ILE A 436 17.99 -9.79 16.07
CA ILE A 436 19.37 -9.76 16.59
C ILE A 436 19.47 -10.55 17.90
N LYS A 437 18.52 -10.35 18.83
CA LYS A 437 18.53 -11.05 20.13
C LYS A 437 18.53 -12.56 19.94
N TYR A 438 17.67 -13.10 19.07
CA TYR A 438 17.62 -14.53 18.76
C TYR A 438 18.93 -15.09 18.18
N HIS A 439 19.73 -14.27 17.48
CA HIS A 439 21.02 -14.69 16.96
C HIS A 439 22.17 -14.54 17.96
N THR A 440 22.03 -13.66 18.96
CA THR A 440 23.05 -13.49 20.02
C THR A 440 22.85 -14.47 21.16
N THR A 441 21.59 -14.83 21.46
CA THR A 441 21.24 -15.86 22.44
C THR A 441 20.90 -17.14 21.66
N GLY A 442 21.87 -18.04 21.49
CA GLY A 442 21.66 -19.36 20.90
C GLY A 442 20.74 -20.30 21.70
N GLU A 443 19.74 -19.79 22.42
CA GLU A 443 18.67 -20.58 23.00
C GLU A 443 17.45 -20.49 22.10
N LYS A 444 17.20 -21.58 21.35
CA LYS A 444 15.87 -21.83 20.79
C LYS A 444 14.89 -21.89 21.95
N THR A 445 14.11 -20.83 22.16
CA THR A 445 12.91 -20.93 22.99
C THR A 445 11.90 -21.80 22.24
N ASN A 446 11.92 -23.09 22.54
CA ASN A 446 10.78 -23.96 22.29
C ASN A 446 9.66 -23.54 23.25
N SER A 447 8.66 -22.86 22.74
CA SER A 447 7.34 -22.75 23.37
C SER A 447 6.28 -22.63 22.28
#